data_AF-A0A8J8A320-F1
#
_entry.id   AF-A0A8J8A320-F1
#
_cell.length_a   1.000
_cell.length_b   1.000
_cell.length_c   1.000
_cell.angle_alpha   90.00
_cell.angle_beta   90.00
_cell.angle_gamma   90.00
#
_symmetry.space_group_name_H-M   'P 1'
#
loop_
_entity.id
_entity.type
_entity.pdbx_description
1 polymer ?
#
loop_
_entity_poly.entity_id
_entity_poly.type
_entity_poly.pdbx_seq_one_letter_code
_entity_poly.pdbx_strand_id
1 'polypeptide(L)'
;MKESKEPLAKFHTKINVKGQIVLPKRDREVLGLTKDDVVEIIVRKIETSRTEIKILGTAYVVAKLSSRGLITIPEEVRTELKITESSILEILL
;
A
#
# COMPACT_ATOMS: atom_id res chain seq x y z
N MET A 1 8.03 -16.94 8.14
CA MET A 1 6.96 -17.09 7.13
C MET A 1 7.58 -17.68 5.88
N LYS A 2 6.89 -18.56 5.15
CA LYS A 2 7.40 -19.10 3.88
C LYS A 2 7.37 -17.95 2.87
N GLU A 3 8.51 -17.54 2.31
CA GLU A 3 8.54 -16.51 1.26
C GLU A 3 7.69 -16.99 0.08
N SER A 4 6.62 -16.24 -0.21
CA SER A 4 5.85 -16.43 -1.43
C SER A 4 6.62 -15.78 -2.58
N LYS A 5 6.73 -16.48 -3.72
CA LYS A 5 7.37 -15.95 -4.93
C LYS A 5 6.57 -14.77 -5.53
N GLU A 6 5.31 -14.65 -5.16
CA GLU A 6 4.35 -13.64 -5.63
C GLU A 6 3.73 -12.89 -4.43
N PRO A 7 3.35 -11.61 -4.57
CA PRO A 7 2.68 -10.89 -3.50
C PRO A 7 1.35 -11.55 -3.14
N LEU A 8 0.99 -11.52 -1.85
CA LEU A 8 -0.28 -12.02 -1.33
C LEU A 8 -1.47 -11.25 -1.89
N ALA A 9 -1.28 -9.96 -2.13
CA ALA A 9 -2.26 -9.11 -2.79
C ALA A 9 -1.57 -7.99 -3.57
N LYS A 10 -2.21 -7.52 -4.65
CA LYS A 10 -1.78 -6.37 -5.43
C LYS A 10 -2.99 -5.49 -5.75
N PHE A 11 -2.94 -4.22 -5.38
CA PHE A 11 -4.02 -3.28 -5.64
C PHE A 11 -3.52 -1.84 -5.82
N HIS A 12 -4.37 -0.98 -6.38
CA HIS A 12 -4.09 0.43 -6.59
C HIS A 12 -4.94 1.30 -5.68
N THR A 13 -4.37 2.38 -5.18
CA THR A 13 -5.06 3.28 -4.24
C THR A 13 -4.53 4.71 -4.31
N LYS A 14 -5.24 5.63 -3.66
CA LYS A 14 -4.78 6.99 -3.39
C LYS A 14 -4.62 7.16 -1.89
N ILE A 15 -3.70 8.04 -1.52
CA ILE A 15 -3.51 8.42 -0.13
C ILE A 15 -4.51 9.50 0.26
N ASN A 16 -5.00 9.49 1.50
CA ASN A 16 -5.81 10.58 2.03
C ASN A 16 -4.95 11.71 2.63
N VAL A 17 -5.60 12.80 3.05
CA VAL A 17 -4.97 13.98 3.69
C VAL A 17 -4.12 13.65 4.93
N LYS A 18 -4.36 12.49 5.57
CA LYS A 18 -3.64 12.02 6.76
C LYS A 18 -2.51 11.06 6.42
N GLY A 19 -2.20 10.85 5.14
CA GLY A 19 -1.17 9.91 4.73
C GLY A 19 -1.59 8.44 4.84
N GLN A 20 -2.90 8.15 4.79
CA GLN A 20 -3.43 6.81 4.99
C GLN A 20 -4.00 6.22 3.70
N ILE A 21 -3.88 4.90 3.59
CA ILE A 21 -4.51 4.08 2.56
C ILE A 21 -5.45 3.07 3.22
N VAL A 22 -6.38 2.55 2.44
CA VAL A 22 -7.30 1.48 2.88
C VAL A 22 -6.92 0.18 2.20
N LEU A 23 -6.63 -0.85 2.99
CA LEU A 23 -6.48 -2.20 2.49
C LEU A 23 -7.86 -2.75 2.09
N PRO A 24 -8.07 -3.20 0.84
CA PRO A 24 -9.39 -3.61 0.36
C PRO A 24 -10.02 -4.67 1.26
N LYS A 25 -11.33 -4.54 1.48
CA LYS A 25 -12.07 -5.43 2.38
C LYS A 25 -11.93 -6.91 1.98
N ARG A 26 -12.00 -7.20 0.68
CA ARG A 26 -11.87 -8.57 0.15
C ARG A 26 -10.51 -9.18 0.46
N ASP A 27 -9.42 -8.44 0.24
CA ASP A 27 -8.07 -8.93 0.52
C ASP A 27 -7.88 -9.19 2.02
N ARG A 28 -8.45 -8.33 2.88
CA ARG A 28 -8.44 -8.56 4.34
C ARG A 28 -9.21 -9.82 4.74
N GLU A 29 -10.37 -10.06 4.14
CA GLU A 29 -11.18 -11.25 4.43
C GLU A 29 -10.47 -12.53 3.98
N VAL A 30 -9.89 -12.53 2.77
CA VAL A 30 -9.15 -13.68 2.23
C VAL A 30 -7.92 -14.01 3.07
N LEU A 31 -7.18 -12.98 3.51
CA LEU A 31 -5.96 -13.14 4.30
C LEU A 31 -6.21 -13.27 5.81
N GLY A 32 -7.47 -13.18 6.26
CA GLY A 32 -7.82 -13.24 7.68
C GLY A 32 -7.28 -12.06 8.51
N LEU A 33 -7.05 -10.90 7.88
CA LEU A 33 -6.46 -9.73 8.53
C LEU A 33 -7.49 -8.95 9.36
N THR A 34 -7.11 -8.67 10.59
CA THR A 34 -7.91 -8.00 11.62
C THR A 34 -7.24 -6.73 12.14
N LYS A 35 -7.89 -6.05 13.10
CA LYS A 35 -7.34 -4.84 13.72
C LYS A 35 -6.11 -5.22 14.54
N ASP A 36 -5.10 -4.36 14.53
CA ASP A 36 -3.84 -4.49 15.25
C ASP A 36 -2.86 -5.54 14.69
N ASP A 37 -3.24 -6.25 13.62
CA ASP A 37 -2.31 -7.07 12.85
C ASP A 37 -1.24 -6.20 12.18
N VAL A 38 -0.02 -6.75 12.09
CA VAL A 38 1.10 -6.12 11.41
C VAL A 38 1.22 -6.73 10.02
N VAL A 39 1.34 -5.87 9.01
CA VAL A 39 1.58 -6.27 7.63
C VAL A 39 2.84 -5.60 7.10
N GLU A 40 3.50 -6.33 6.21
CA GLU A 40 4.64 -5.85 5.44
C GLU A 40 4.12 -5.53 4.05
N ILE A 41 4.35 -4.31 3.57
CA ILE A 41 3.88 -3.87 2.26
C ILE A 41 4.99 -3.21 1.47
N ILE A 42 4.91 -3.34 0.15
CA ILE A 42 5.71 -2.55 -0.78
C ILE A 42 4.80 -1.47 -1.36
N VAL A 43 5.17 -0.22 -1.11
CA VAL A 43 4.49 0.97 -1.65
C VAL A 43 5.24 1.41 -2.91
N ARG A 44 4.54 1.45 -4.04
CA ARG A 44 5.08 1.93 -5.31
C ARG A 44 4.33 3.18 -5.74
N LYS A 45 5.04 4.28 -5.95
CA LYS A 45 4.47 5.41 -6.69
C LYS A 45 4.50 5.07 -8.16
N ILE A 46 3.37 5.20 -8.83
CA ILE A 46 3.24 4.87 -10.24
C ILE A 46 2.72 6.04 -11.06
N GLU A 47 3.09 6.04 -12.34
CA GLU A 47 2.47 6.85 -13.38
C GLU A 47 1.77 5.89 -14.34
N THR A 48 0.50 6.16 -14.66
CA THR A 48 -0.30 5.29 -15.50
C THR A 48 -0.63 6.00 -16.80
N SER A 49 -0.44 5.32 -17.92
CA SER A 49 -1.02 5.66 -19.20
C SER A 49 -2.15 4.69 -19.52
N ARG A 50 -2.77 4.78 -20.71
CA ARG A 50 -3.82 3.83 -21.12
C ARG A 50 -3.31 2.39 -21.26
N THR A 51 -2.01 2.21 -21.50
CA THR A 51 -1.42 0.91 -21.86
C THR A 51 -0.29 0.48 -20.95
N GLU A 52 0.26 1.40 -20.14
CA GLU A 52 1.49 1.15 -19.38
C GLU A 52 1.40 1.71 -17.96
N ILE A 53 2.05 1.00 -17.03
CA ILE A 53 2.29 1.45 -15.66
C ILE A 53 3.79 1.59 -15.49
N LYS A 54 4.25 2.82 -15.20
CA LYS A 54 5.64 3.12 -14.90
C LYS A 54 5.81 3.27 -13.40
N ILE A 55 6.73 2.52 -12.81
CA ILE A 55 7.10 2.65 -11.40
C ILE A 55 8.09 3.82 -11.27
N LEU A 56 7.71 4.84 -10.49
CA LEU A 56 8.53 6.03 -10.26
C LEU A 56 9.41 5.90 -9.01
N GLY A 57 9.02 5.05 -8.07
CA GLY A 57 9.77 4.77 -6.85
C GLY A 57 9.08 3.71 -6.00
N THR A 58 9.86 3.07 -5.13
CA THR A 58 9.43 1.94 -4.32
C THR A 58 9.95 2.10 -2.90
N ALA A 59 9.12 1.80 -1.90
CA ALA A 59 9.52 1.72 -0.50
C ALA A 59 8.91 0.50 0.17
N TYR A 60 9.65 -0.10 1.10
CA TYR A 60 9.16 -1.15 1.97
C TYR A 60 8.65 -0.54 3.28
N VAL A 61 7.46 -0.95 3.72
CA VAL A 61 6.80 -0.39 4.90
C VAL A 61 6.25 -1.53 5.74
N VAL A 62 6.59 -1.54 7.01
CA VAL A 62 5.91 -2.37 8.02
C VAL A 62 4.89 -1.48 8.73
N ALA A 63 3.63 -1.88 8.72
CA ALA A 63 2.58 -1.07 9.32
C ALA A 63 1.52 -1.91 10.02
N LYS A 64 0.96 -1.31 11.07
CA LYS A 64 -0.14 -1.90 11.83
C LYS A 64 -1.49 -1.53 11.21
N LEU A 65 -2.37 -2.51 11.01
CA LEU A 65 -3.74 -2.28 10.58
C LEU A 65 -4.52 -1.61 11.70
N SER A 66 -5.12 -0.47 11.38
CA SER A 66 -6.10 0.18 12.24
C SER A 66 -7.53 -0.21 11.85
N SER A 67 -8.52 0.41 12.49
CA SER A 67 -9.93 0.14 12.22
C SER A 67 -10.25 0.29 10.73
N ARG A 68 -11.10 -0.61 10.21
CA ARG A 68 -11.56 -0.62 8.80
C ARG A 68 -10.44 -0.88 7.77
N GLY A 69 -9.28 -1.38 8.20
CA GLY A 69 -8.17 -1.70 7.30
C GLY A 69 -7.35 -0.49 6.87
N LEU A 70 -7.36 0.57 7.67
CA LEU A 70 -6.55 1.76 7.42
C LEU A 70 -5.09 1.48 7.80
N ILE A 71 -4.17 1.84 6.91
CA ILE A 71 -2.73 1.76 7.09
C ILE A 71 -2.16 3.16 6.85
N THR A 72 -1.27 3.61 7.73
CA THR A 72 -0.59 4.91 7.58
C THR A 72 0.76 4.70 6.91
N ILE A 73 1.01 5.39 5.81
CA ILE A 73 2.33 5.41 5.16
C ILE A 73 3.20 6.42 5.91
N PRO A 74 4.40 6.05 6.40
CA PRO A 74 5.28 6.97 7.13
C PRO A 74 5.59 8.24 6.35
N GLU A 75 5.77 9.36 7.06
CA GLU A 75 6.01 10.67 6.43
C GLU A 75 7.32 10.70 5.63
N GLU A 76 8.32 9.99 6.11
CA GLU A 76 9.63 9.82 5.48
C GLU A 76 9.46 9.18 4.10
N VAL A 77 8.68 8.10 4.02
CA VAL A 77 8.39 7.40 2.77
C VAL A 77 7.60 8.29 1.81
N ARG A 78 6.61 9.03 2.32
CA ARG A 78 5.84 9.96 1.48
C ARG A 78 6.73 11.06 0.91
N THR A 79 7.66 11.57 1.71
CA THR A 79 8.59 12.63 1.31
C THR A 79 9.58 12.12 0.27
N GLU A 80 10.20 10.96 0.52
CA GLU A 80 11.16 10.32 -0.38
C GLU A 80 10.54 10.04 -1.76
N LEU A 81 9.34 9.44 -1.77
CA LEU A 81 8.62 9.11 -3.00
C LEU A 81 7.86 10.30 -3.60
N LYS A 82 7.90 11.48 -2.96
CA LYS A 82 7.14 12.68 -3.35
C LYS A 82 5.64 12.38 -3.54
N ILE A 83 5.06 11.61 -2.62
CA ILE A 83 3.65 11.21 -2.65
C ILE A 83 2.78 12.39 -2.23
N THR A 84 1.77 12.65 -3.04
CA THR A 84 0.73 13.66 -2.83
C THR A 84 -0.65 12.99 -2.81
N GLU A 85 -1.70 13.70 -2.40
CA GLU A 85 -3.08 13.20 -2.46
C GLU A 85 -3.56 12.87 -3.89
N SER A 86 -2.94 13.50 -4.89
CA SER A 86 -3.18 13.21 -6.31
C SER A 86 -2.42 11.98 -6.82
N SER A 87 -1.44 11.48 -6.08
CA SER A 87 -0.61 10.36 -6.51
C SER A 87 -1.39 9.05 -6.49
N ILE A 88 -1.19 8.24 -7.53
CA ILE A 88 -1.66 6.86 -7.58
C ILE A 88 -0.55 5.96 -7.06
N LEU A 89 -0.90 5.08 -6.12
CA LEU A 89 0.01 4.12 -5.51
C LEU A 89 -0.39 2.71 -5.94
N GLU A 90 0.59 1.89 -6.25
CA GLU A 90 0.46 0.42 -6.30
C GLU A 90 0.98 -0.14 -4.98
N ILE A 91 0.18 -0.98 -4.34
CA ILE A 91 0.51 -1.62 -3.07
C ILE A 91 0.62 -3.12 -3.33
N LEU A 92 1.73 -3.70 -2.86
CA LEU A 92 1.93 -5.14 -2.81
C LEU A 92 1.97 -5.58 -1.34
N LEU A 93 1.21 -6.61 -1.01
CA LEU A 93 1.19 -7.25 0.31
C LEU A 93 1.86 -8.63 0.26
#